data_AF-A0A135I5B1-F1
#
_entry.id   AF-A0A135I5B1-F1
#
_cell.length_a   1.000
_cell.length_b   1.000
_cell.length_c   1.000
_cell.angle_alpha   90.00
_cell.angle_beta   90.00
_cell.angle_gamma   90.00
#
_symmetry.space_group_name_H-M   'P 1'
#
loop_
_entity.id
_entity.type
_entity.pdbx_description
1 polymer ?
#
loop_
_entity_poly.entity_id
_entity_poly.type
_entity_poly.pdbx_seq_one_letter_code
_entity_poly.pdbx_strand_id
1 'polypeptide(L)'
;MTARDPIVPVLLEKVYHLIAEKLDKKQQPLVETLAKRILGPISDDDLQERNESDLYGAVLSLWHHLNNYDQSTIFVKVFNPTLSGNGWQSTHTIVEILTPDAPFLVDSVRMALNR
;
A
#
# COMPACT_ATOMS: atom_id res chain seq x y z
N MET A 1 8.80 -28.38 10.76
CA MET A 1 7.48 -27.75 10.53
C MET A 1 7.63 -26.82 9.34
N THR A 2 7.28 -27.29 8.14
CA THR A 2 7.20 -26.43 6.96
C THR A 2 6.03 -25.46 7.18
N ALA A 3 6.31 -24.18 7.34
CA ALA A 3 5.27 -23.16 7.25
C ALA A 3 4.59 -23.39 5.90
N ARG A 4 3.27 -23.62 5.91
CA ARG A 4 2.51 -23.65 4.66
C ARG A 4 2.70 -22.28 4.02
N ASP A 5 3.16 -22.26 2.77
CA ASP A 5 3.23 -21.01 2.03
C ASP A 5 1.83 -20.35 2.09
N PRO A 6 1.74 -19.08 2.49
CA PRO A 6 0.46 -18.39 2.53
C PRO A 6 -0.13 -18.44 1.13
N ILE A 7 -1.40 -18.85 1.02
CA ILE A 7 -2.12 -18.80 -0.26
C ILE A 7 -2.19 -17.33 -0.64
N VAL A 8 -1.43 -16.94 -1.67
CA VAL A 8 -1.47 -15.59 -2.20
C VAL A 8 -2.67 -15.51 -3.13
N PRO A 9 -3.62 -14.58 -2.92
CA PRO A 9 -4.72 -14.40 -3.85
C PRO A 9 -4.20 -14.05 -5.24
N VAL A 10 -4.83 -14.61 -6.29
CA VAL A 10 -4.47 -14.37 -7.70
C VAL A 10 -4.36 -12.88 -8.04
N LEU A 11 -5.17 -12.05 -7.38
CA LEU A 11 -5.11 -10.60 -7.50
C LEU A 11 -3.74 -10.03 -7.10
N LEU A 12 -3.18 -10.45 -5.97
CA LEU A 12 -1.88 -9.97 -5.51
C LEU A 12 -0.74 -10.45 -6.41
N GLU A 13 -0.84 -11.67 -6.94
CA GLU A 13 0.14 -12.18 -7.92
C GLU A 13 0.19 -11.28 -9.17
N LYS A 14 -0.98 -10.88 -9.68
CA LYS A 14 -1.05 -9.93 -10.80
C LYS A 14 -0.43 -8.58 -10.46
N VAL A 15 -0.65 -8.07 -9.25
CA VAL A 15 -0.02 -6.81 -8.79
C VAL A 15 1.50 -6.94 -8.76
N TYR A 16 2.03 -8.03 -8.21
CA TYR A 16 3.48 -8.26 -8.17
C TYR A 16 4.08 -8.43 -9.57
N HIS A 17 3.35 -9.06 -10.49
CA HIS A 17 3.75 -9.13 -11.89
C HIS A 17 3.81 -7.73 -12.53
N LEU A 18 2.80 -6.88 -12.31
CA LEU A 18 2.80 -5.50 -12.81
C LEU A 18 3.98 -4.69 -12.26
N ILE A 19 4.35 -4.91 -10.99
CA ILE A 19 5.54 -4.29 -10.39
C ILE A 19 6.81 -4.78 -11.09
N ALA A 20 6.94 -6.10 -11.29
CA ALA A 20 8.10 -6.71 -11.94
C ALA A 20 8.27 -6.27 -13.41
N GLU A 21 7.16 -6.08 -14.12
CA GLU A 21 7.15 -5.73 -15.54
C GLU A 21 7.40 -4.23 -15.78
N LYS A 22 6.80 -3.36 -14.97
CA LYS A 22 6.76 -1.92 -15.25
C LYS A 22 7.87 -1.11 -14.59
N LEU A 23 8.48 -1.60 -13.52
CA LEU A 23 9.52 -0.86 -12.80
C LEU A 23 10.92 -1.24 -13.27
N ASP A 24 11.83 -0.29 -13.16
CA ASP A 24 13.23 -0.54 -13.45
C ASP A 24 13.88 -1.44 -12.39
N LYS A 25 14.96 -2.13 -12.78
CA LYS A 25 15.65 -3.12 -11.93
C LYS A 25 16.21 -2.54 -10.62
N LYS A 26 16.35 -1.23 -10.47
CA LYS A 26 16.86 -0.62 -9.22
C LYS A 26 15.74 -0.47 -8.20
N GLN A 27 14.56 0.00 -8.63
CA GLN A 27 13.43 0.24 -7.73
C GLN A 27 12.60 -1.01 -7.48
N GLN A 28 12.49 -1.90 -8.47
CA GLN A 28 11.62 -3.07 -8.45
C GLN A 28 11.70 -3.88 -7.13
N PRO A 29 12.89 -4.28 -6.60
CA PRO A 29 12.95 -5.12 -5.40
C PRO A 29 12.41 -4.42 -4.14
N LEU A 30 12.61 -3.10 -4.05
CA LEU A 30 12.14 -2.30 -2.91
C LEU A 30 10.62 -2.12 -2.96
N VAL A 31 10.09 -1.79 -4.14
CA VAL A 31 8.65 -1.63 -4.33
C VAL A 31 7.90 -2.94 -4.16
N GLU A 32 8.47 -4.05 -4.63
CA GLU A 32 7.89 -5.38 -4.41
C GLU A 32 7.84 -5.75 -2.92
N THR A 33 8.91 -5.43 -2.18
CA THR A 33 8.96 -5.63 -0.72
C THR A 33 7.91 -4.77 0.00
N LEU A 34 7.78 -3.51 -0.42
CA LEU A 34 6.76 -2.60 0.10
C LEU A 34 5.34 -3.13 -0.17
N ALA A 35 5.07 -3.54 -1.41
CA ALA A 35 3.79 -4.09 -1.82
C ALA A 35 3.41 -5.32 -0.99
N LYS A 36 4.33 -6.26 -0.82
CA LYS A 36 4.12 -7.47 0.00
C LYS A 36 3.78 -7.13 1.45
N ARG A 37 4.45 -6.14 2.04
CA ARG A 37 4.20 -5.72 3.44
C ARG A 37 2.84 -5.03 3.62
N ILE A 38 2.41 -4.25 2.65
CA ILE A 38 1.18 -3.45 2.75
C ILE A 38 -0.06 -4.24 2.33
N LEU A 39 0.06 -5.03 1.27
CA LEU A 39 -1.07 -5.79 0.73
C LEU A 39 -1.26 -7.14 1.40
N GLY A 40 -0.19 -7.74 1.96
CA GLY A 40 -0.26 -9.05 2.62
C GLY A 40 -1.25 -9.15 3.79
N PRO A 41 -1.41 -8.13 4.64
CA PRO A 41 -2.38 -8.15 5.74
C PRO A 41 -3.84 -7.91 5.32
N ILE A 42 -4.11 -7.56 4.06
CA ILE A 42 -5.49 -7.30 3.59
C ILE A 42 -6.25 -8.62 3.52
N SER A 43 -7.48 -8.64 4.03
CA SER A 43 -8.31 -9.85 4.01
C SER A 43 -8.75 -10.21 2.59
N ASP A 44 -9.04 -11.50 2.34
CA ASP A 44 -9.52 -11.94 1.03
C ASP A 44 -10.84 -11.26 0.64
N ASP A 45 -11.72 -11.00 1.61
CA ASP A 45 -12.99 -10.29 1.39
C ASP A 45 -12.74 -8.84 0.94
N ASP A 46 -11.80 -8.13 1.58
CA ASP A 46 -11.43 -6.76 1.18
C ASP A 46 -10.74 -6.72 -0.20
N LEU A 47 -10.07 -7.80 -0.60
CA LEU A 47 -9.44 -7.93 -1.91
C LEU A 47 -10.46 -8.17 -3.02
N GLN A 48 -11.61 -8.79 -2.74
CA GLN A 48 -12.66 -9.02 -3.74
C GLN A 48 -13.25 -7.72 -4.30
N GLU A 49 -13.25 -6.64 -3.52
CA GLU A 49 -13.74 -5.34 -3.95
C GLU A 49 -12.70 -4.48 -4.70
N ARG A 50 -11.51 -5.03 -4.94
CA ARG A 50 -10.37 -4.31 -5.53
C ARG A 50 -9.90 -4.95 -6.83
N ASN A 51 -9.22 -4.17 -7.66
CA ASN A 51 -8.59 -4.66 -8.88
C ASN A 51 -7.07 -4.39 -8.87
N GLU A 52 -6.36 -5.09 -9.76
CA GLU A 52 -4.90 -5.09 -9.81
C GLU A 52 -4.33 -3.71 -10.17
N SER A 53 -5.04 -2.93 -10.98
CA SER A 53 -4.58 -1.60 -11.42
C SER A 53 -4.65 -0.59 -10.28
N ASP A 54 -5.72 -0.63 -9.48
CA ASP A 54 -5.90 0.25 -8.33
C ASP A 54 -4.94 -0.09 -7.19
N LEU A 55 -4.72 -1.38 -6.91
CA LEU A 55 -3.73 -1.82 -5.91
C LEU A 55 -2.30 -1.46 -6.33
N TYR A 56 -1.96 -1.67 -7.61
CA TYR A 56 -0.68 -1.25 -8.16
C TYR A 56 -0.47 0.27 -8.04
N GLY A 57 -1.49 1.05 -8.41
CA GLY A 57 -1.46 2.51 -8.31
C GLY A 57 -1.34 3.01 -6.87
N ALA A 58 -2.02 2.36 -5.92
CA ALA A 58 -1.92 2.67 -4.50
C ALA A 58 -0.48 2.46 -3.98
N VAL A 59 0.13 1.33 -4.31
CA VAL A 59 1.52 1.01 -3.93
C VAL A 59 2.49 2.05 -4.53
N LEU A 60 2.34 2.38 -5.81
CA LEU A 60 3.20 3.37 -6.45
C LEU A 60 3.02 4.77 -5.89
N SER A 61 1.77 5.18 -5.63
CA SER A 61 1.47 6.47 -5.01
C SER A 61 2.21 6.60 -3.67
N LEU A 62 2.12 5.58 -2.82
CA LEU A 62 2.83 5.57 -1.54
C LEU A 62 4.35 5.55 -1.71
N TRP A 63 4.87 4.75 -2.65
CA TRP A 63 6.30 4.72 -2.95
C TRP A 63 6.83 6.10 -3.37
N HIS A 64 6.08 6.82 -4.21
CA HIS A 64 6.45 8.18 -4.61
C HIS A 64 6.44 9.15 -3.42
N HIS A 65 5.46 9.07 -2.52
CA HIS A 65 5.46 9.91 -1.32
C HIS A 65 6.61 9.55 -0.37
N LEU A 66 6.88 8.26 -0.16
CA LEU A 66 8.01 7.77 0.65
C LEU A 66 9.36 8.27 0.14
N ASN A 67 9.57 8.31 -1.18
CA ASN A 67 10.82 8.81 -1.76
C ASN A 67 11.05 10.31 -1.57
N ASN A 68 9.99 11.08 -1.35
CA ASN A 68 10.04 12.52 -1.12
C ASN A 68 9.87 12.90 0.35
N TYR A 69 9.70 11.91 1.22
CA TYR A 69 9.35 12.12 2.62
C TYR A 69 10.59 12.46 3.46
N ASP A 70 10.51 13.58 4.17
CA ASP A 70 11.48 13.98 5.19
C ASP A 70 11.16 13.29 6.52
N GLN A 71 12.03 12.36 6.92
CA GLN A 71 11.90 11.58 8.15
C GLN A 71 11.95 12.42 9.43
N SER A 72 12.27 13.71 9.39
CA SER A 72 12.20 14.60 10.55
C SER A 72 10.78 15.15 10.81
N THR A 73 9.84 14.93 9.89
CA THR A 73 8.48 15.47 9.94
C THR A 73 7.43 14.36 10.03
N ILE A 74 6.19 14.71 10.36
CA ILE A 74 5.05 13.80 10.21
C ILE A 74 4.25 14.28 9.01
N PHE A 75 3.93 13.36 8.11
CA PHE A 75 3.10 13.61 6.94
C PHE A 75 1.79 12.82 7.05
N VAL A 76 0.67 13.53 6.90
CA VAL A 76 -0.67 12.93 6.87
C VAL A 76 -1.43 13.49 5.67
N LYS A 77 -2.02 12.60 4.88
CA LYS A 77 -2.84 12.96 3.72
C LYS A 77 -4.12 12.13 3.71
N VAL A 78 -5.26 12.81 3.61
CA VAL A 78 -6.58 12.18 3.48
C VAL A 78 -7.14 12.53 2.11
N PHE A 79 -7.46 11.53 1.30
CA PHE A 79 -7.94 11.76 -0.05
C PHE A 79 -8.76 10.59 -0.61
N ASN A 80 -9.59 10.90 -1.60
CA ASN A 80 -10.33 9.93 -2.40
C ASN A 80 -9.68 9.88 -3.79
N PRO A 81 -8.86 8.87 -4.09
CA PRO A 81 -8.16 8.81 -5.37
C PRO A 81 -9.14 8.65 -6.54
N THR A 82 -8.85 9.33 -7.64
CA THR A 82 -9.63 9.23 -8.89
C THR A 82 -8.72 8.86 -10.05
N LEU A 83 -9.25 8.10 -11.01
CA LEU A 83 -8.46 7.66 -12.16
C LEU A 83 -7.83 8.84 -12.92
N SER A 84 -8.57 9.94 -13.10
CA SER A 84 -8.09 11.14 -13.81
C SER A 84 -7.02 11.92 -13.03
N GLY A 85 -7.10 11.97 -11.71
CA GLY A 85 -6.21 12.79 -10.87
C GLY A 85 -4.98 12.04 -10.36
N ASN A 86 -5.14 10.74 -10.07
CA ASN A 86 -4.14 9.94 -9.38
C ASN A 86 -3.61 8.78 -10.21
N GLY A 87 -4.24 8.47 -11.35
CA GLY A 87 -3.92 7.28 -12.14
C GLY A 87 -4.42 5.96 -11.54
N TRP A 88 -5.17 6.05 -10.43
CA TRP A 88 -5.85 4.94 -9.75
C TRP A 88 -7.04 5.48 -8.97
N GLN A 89 -7.95 4.60 -8.58
CA GLN A 89 -9.13 4.97 -7.81
C GLN A 89 -9.36 4.04 -6.63
N SER A 90 -10.23 4.48 -5.72
CA SER A 90 -10.69 3.66 -4.62
C SER A 90 -12.15 3.96 -4.33
N THR A 91 -12.90 2.92 -3.96
CA THR A 91 -14.26 3.04 -3.42
C THR A 91 -14.27 3.61 -2.00
N HIS A 92 -13.12 3.65 -1.34
CA HIS A 92 -12.95 4.07 0.05
C HIS A 92 -11.98 5.26 0.17
N THR A 93 -12.12 6.02 1.26
CA THR A 93 -11.17 7.09 1.59
C THR A 93 -9.83 6.52 2.01
N ILE A 94 -8.76 7.11 1.50
CA ILE A 94 -7.38 6.74 1.83
C ILE A 94 -6.85 7.73 2.85
N VAL A 95 -6.39 7.19 3.96
CA VAL A 95 -5.63 7.92 5.00
C VAL A 95 -4.20 7.42 4.92
N GLU A 96 -3.33 8.24 4.38
CA GLU A 96 -1.90 7.96 4.24
C GLU A 96 -1.12 8.69 5.33
N ILE A 97 -0.29 7.96 6.06
CA ILE A 97 0.48 8.47 7.19
C ILE A 97 1.93 8.02 7.02
N LEU A 98 2.85 8.97 6.93
CA LEU A 98 4.28 8.74 7.00
C LEU A 98 4.80 9.44 8.25
N THR A 99 5.43 8.66 9.14
CA THR A 99 5.88 9.14 10.45
C THR A 99 7.10 8.34 10.86
N PRO A 100 8.02 8.92 11.66
CA PRO A 100 9.01 8.14 12.39
C PRO A 100 8.33 7.10 13.28
N ASP A 101 9.02 5.99 13.52
CA ASP A 101 8.53 4.95 14.41
C ASP A 101 8.46 5.47 15.87
N ALA A 102 7.42 5.06 16.58
CA ALA A 102 7.15 5.47 17.95
C ALA A 102 6.30 4.42 18.68
N PRO A 103 6.44 4.28 20.01
CA PRO A 103 5.58 3.39 20.79
C PRO A 103 4.09 3.69 20.61
N PHE A 104 3.28 2.63 20.50
CA PHE A 104 1.81 2.71 20.39
C PHE A 104 1.26 3.46 19.15
N LEU A 105 2.08 3.65 18.11
CA LEU A 105 1.69 4.42 16.93
C LEU A 105 0.40 3.88 16.28
N VAL A 106 0.35 2.59 15.95
CA VAL A 106 -0.79 1.97 15.27
C VAL A 106 -2.06 2.06 16.10
N ASP A 107 -1.97 1.77 17.41
CA ASP A 107 -3.12 1.81 18.31
C ASP A 107 -3.64 3.24 18.48
N SER A 108 -2.74 4.23 18.58
CA SER A 108 -3.10 5.64 18.70
C SER A 108 -3.83 6.16 17.46
N VAL A 109 -3.36 5.78 16.26
CA VAL A 109 -4.03 6.13 14.99
C VAL A 109 -5.41 5.49 14.92
N ARG A 110 -5.54 4.20 15.25
CA ARG A 110 -6.84 3.51 15.28
C ARG A 110 -7.81 4.18 16.27
N MET A 111 -7.34 4.51 17.47
CA MET A 111 -8.14 5.23 18.46
C MET A 111 -8.55 6.62 17.98
N ALA A 112 -7.74 7.31 17.20
CA ALA A 112 -8.07 8.62 16.65
C ALA A 112 -9.13 8.54 15.55
N LEU A 113 -9.08 7.50 14.71
CA LEU A 113 -10.03 7.29 13.60
C LEU A 113 -11.41 6.76 14.05
N ASN A 114 -11.49 6.15 15.24
CA ASN A 114 -12.72 5.60 15.81
C ASN A 114 -13.51 6.60 16.70
N ARG A 115 -13.18 7.88 16.66
CA ARG A 115 -13.87 8.95 17.41
C ARG A 115 -14.94 9.60 16.55
#